data_AF-M9RD50-F1
#
_entry.id   AF-M9RD50-F1
#
_cell.length_a   1.000
_cell.length_b   1.000
_cell.length_c   1.000
_cell.angle_alpha   90.00
_cell.angle_beta   90.00
_cell.angle_gamma   90.00
#
_symmetry.space_group_name_H-M   'P 1'
#
loop_
_entity.id
_entity.type
_entity.pdbx_description
1 polymer ?
#
loop_
_entity_poly.entity_id
_entity_poly.type
_entity_poly.pdbx_seq_one_letter_code
_entity_poly.pdbx_strand_id
1 'polypeptide(L)'
;MLWSLVKILAFVGAVMAATFGATMLLEMEGSATIDIGGQAASFSVIEMAIGLIILVALVWLVSKLVGLAVAAFKFLNGDETAISRYFSRNRERKGYEALSEGMLALASGEGRLAMAKANRAEKFLERPELTNLLTAQAAELAGDRKTAELTYRKLLANDKTRFVGVRGIMKQKLQDGDTDTALLLAQKAFAIKPKHVETQDTLLRLQAEKSDWKGARETLTAKLKTGQLPRNVHRRRDAVLALSEAKGVFAEGATLEAQEAAIEANRMSPDLVPAAVMAAQSHVNKNADRAATRVIKKAWDIAPHPDLAAAFAAIAPHEDPAVRLKRFGALTKAHPDHPETRMLLAELNLAAEDFPEARRAITELVAQDPTARSLTIMAAIERGEGSTDAVVRGWLSKALIATRGPQWICDNCQHIHPAWVPVCVNCSGFDTLAWREPPKGEVAMPAGVEMLPLIVGKIEPSKDTTDVEILEAEVVNNEIAIATDNNDEK
;
A
#
# COMPACT_ATOMS: atom_id res chain seq x y z
N MET A 1 -16.95 1.06 -66.24
CA MET A 1 -17.42 1.12 -67.65
C MET A 1 -18.09 -0.17 -68.13
N LEU A 2 -17.54 -1.38 -67.87
CA LEU A 2 -18.11 -2.66 -68.33
C LEU A 2 -19.57 -2.91 -67.90
N TRP A 3 -19.95 -2.57 -66.66
CA TRP A 3 -21.33 -2.73 -66.19
C TRP A 3 -22.32 -1.81 -66.94
N SER A 4 -21.88 -0.62 -67.36
CA SER A 4 -22.72 0.27 -68.18
C SER A 4 -22.94 -0.32 -69.58
N LEU A 5 -21.89 -0.89 -70.19
CA LEU A 5 -21.95 -1.52 -71.51
C LEU A 5 -22.91 -2.72 -71.52
N VAL A 6 -22.84 -3.57 -70.49
CA VAL A 6 -23.74 -4.73 -70.34
C VAL A 6 -25.20 -4.29 -70.17
N LYS A 7 -25.47 -3.23 -69.41
CA LYS A 7 -26.84 -2.68 -69.29
C LYS A 7 -27.38 -2.15 -70.61
N ILE A 8 -26.54 -1.49 -71.41
CA ILE A 8 -26.93 -0.95 -72.72
C ILE A 8 -27.18 -2.09 -73.71
N LEU A 9 -26.27 -3.08 -73.81
CA LEU A 9 -26.46 -4.25 -74.68
C LEU A 9 -27.69 -5.08 -74.30
N ALA A 10 -27.93 -5.28 -73.00
CA ALA A 10 -29.13 -5.96 -72.51
C ALA A 10 -30.41 -5.18 -72.83
N PHE A 11 -30.38 -3.85 -72.69
CA PHE A 11 -31.51 -2.99 -73.05
C PHE A 11 -31.80 -3.04 -74.55
N VAL A 12 -30.78 -2.92 -75.41
CA VAL A 12 -30.93 -3.01 -76.87
C VAL A 12 -31.43 -4.40 -77.28
N GLY A 13 -30.90 -5.47 -76.68
CA GLY A 13 -31.40 -6.83 -76.90
C GLY A 13 -32.86 -7.02 -76.50
N ALA A 14 -33.27 -6.46 -75.35
CA ALA A 14 -34.66 -6.49 -74.91
C ALA A 14 -35.59 -5.72 -75.85
N VAL A 15 -35.16 -4.54 -76.34
CA VAL A 15 -35.92 -3.76 -77.31
C VAL A 15 -36.07 -4.52 -78.63
N MET A 16 -34.99 -5.13 -79.15
CA MET A 16 -35.08 -5.94 -80.38
C MET A 16 -36.02 -7.14 -80.21
N ALA A 17 -35.94 -7.85 -79.08
CA ALA A 17 -36.83 -8.97 -78.77
C ALA A 17 -38.30 -8.52 -78.64
N ALA A 18 -38.55 -7.37 -78.01
CA ALA A 18 -39.89 -6.79 -77.89
C ALA A 18 -40.46 -6.38 -79.25
N THR A 19 -39.66 -5.73 -80.10
CA THR A 19 -40.07 -5.35 -81.46
C THR A 19 -40.36 -6.59 -82.31
N PHE A 20 -39.51 -7.62 -82.24
CA PHE A 20 -39.71 -8.89 -82.96
C PHE A 20 -40.97 -9.64 -82.48
N GLY A 21 -41.21 -9.67 -81.17
CA GLY A 21 -42.44 -10.23 -80.60
C GLY A 21 -43.68 -9.46 -81.04
N ALA A 22 -43.61 -8.12 -81.09
CA ALA A 22 -44.70 -7.27 -81.57
C ALA A 22 -45.00 -7.50 -83.06
N THR A 23 -43.98 -7.70 -83.90
CA THR A 23 -44.18 -8.01 -85.33
C THR A 23 -44.81 -9.38 -85.55
N MET A 24 -44.41 -10.41 -84.78
CA MET A 24 -45.05 -11.73 -84.84
C MET A 24 -46.52 -11.69 -84.37
N LEU A 25 -46.82 -10.88 -83.34
CA LEU A 25 -48.19 -10.67 -82.86
C LEU A 25 -49.08 -9.92 -83.87
N LEU A 26 -48.50 -9.05 -84.71
CA LEU A 26 -49.20 -8.34 -85.78
C LEU A 26 -49.63 -9.27 -86.93
N GLU A 27 -48.91 -10.37 -87.15
CA GLU A 27 -49.17 -11.33 -88.23
C GLU A 27 -50.07 -12.51 -87.80
N MET A 28 -50.42 -12.61 -86.51
CA MET A 28 -51.30 -13.67 -86.00
C MET A 28 -52.78 -13.33 -86.19
N GLU A 29 -53.45 -14.02 -87.11
CA GLU A 29 -54.90 -13.96 -87.25
C GLU A 29 -55.60 -14.84 -86.20
N GLY A 30 -56.28 -14.20 -85.25
CA GLY A 30 -57.10 -14.84 -84.23
C GLY A 30 -57.86 -13.80 -83.42
N SER A 31 -59.08 -14.11 -82.99
CA SER A 31 -59.84 -13.26 -82.07
C SER A 31 -60.22 -14.07 -80.85
N ALA A 32 -60.10 -13.46 -79.66
CA ALA A 32 -60.61 -14.03 -78.44
C ALA A 32 -61.90 -13.30 -78.09
N THR A 33 -62.99 -14.05 -77.94
CA THR A 33 -64.27 -13.53 -77.48
C THR A 33 -64.34 -13.68 -75.97
N ILE A 34 -64.52 -12.57 -75.28
CA ILE A 34 -64.77 -12.56 -73.84
C ILE A 34 -66.23 -12.14 -73.65
N ASP A 35 -67.05 -13.04 -73.12
CA ASP A 35 -68.46 -12.79 -72.80
C ASP A 35 -68.58 -12.50 -71.30
N ILE A 36 -68.92 -11.25 -70.96
CA ILE A 36 -69.18 -10.82 -69.58
C ILE A 36 -70.54 -10.14 -69.56
N GLY A 37 -71.51 -10.77 -68.89
CA GLY A 37 -72.84 -10.19 -68.70
C GLY A 37 -73.70 -10.10 -69.97
N GLY A 38 -73.49 -10.98 -70.96
CA GLY A 38 -74.30 -11.05 -72.18
C GLY A 38 -73.89 -10.03 -73.26
N GLN A 39 -72.75 -9.36 -73.10
CA GLN A 39 -72.12 -8.56 -74.14
C GLN A 39 -70.84 -9.26 -74.58
N ALA A 40 -70.83 -9.75 -75.81
CA ALA A 40 -69.65 -10.33 -76.43
C ALA A 40 -68.76 -9.21 -76.99
N ALA A 41 -67.61 -8.98 -76.36
CA ALA A 41 -66.55 -8.14 -76.90
C ALA A 41 -65.49 -9.04 -77.56
N SER A 42 -65.28 -8.84 -78.86
CA SER A 42 -64.22 -9.51 -79.62
C SER A 42 -62.95 -8.66 -79.56
N PHE A 43 -61.90 -9.19 -78.95
CA PHE A 43 -60.60 -8.52 -78.89
C PHE A 43 -59.63 -9.13 -79.90
N SER A 44 -58.91 -8.27 -80.60
CA SER A 44 -57.77 -8.66 -81.43
C SER A 44 -56.60 -9.15 -80.57
N VAL A 45 -55.71 -9.97 -81.14
CA VAL A 45 -54.51 -10.49 -80.44
C VAL A 45 -53.66 -9.34 -79.84
N ILE A 46 -53.61 -8.20 -80.53
CA ILE A 46 -52.85 -7.01 -80.12
C ILE A 46 -53.49 -6.35 -78.89
N GLU A 47 -54.81 -6.21 -78.85
CA GLU A 47 -55.52 -5.65 -77.70
C GLU A 47 -55.35 -6.52 -76.45
N MET A 48 -55.34 -7.84 -76.61
CA MET A 48 -55.03 -8.76 -75.50
C MET A 48 -53.57 -8.64 -75.03
N ALA A 49 -52.61 -8.51 -75.94
CA ALA A 49 -51.21 -8.34 -75.58
C ALA A 49 -50.98 -7.02 -74.82
N ILE A 50 -51.60 -5.93 -75.27
CA ILE A 50 -51.56 -4.62 -74.58
C ILE A 50 -52.26 -4.73 -73.21
N GLY A 51 -53.42 -5.38 -73.14
CA GLY A 51 -54.14 -5.62 -71.89
C GLY A 51 -53.30 -6.42 -70.87
N LEU A 52 -52.56 -7.45 -71.33
CA LEU A 52 -51.65 -8.23 -70.50
C LEU A 52 -50.49 -7.38 -69.97
N ILE A 53 -49.88 -6.54 -70.80
CA ILE A 53 -48.81 -5.63 -70.39
C ILE A 53 -49.31 -4.64 -69.33
N ILE A 54 -50.48 -4.04 -69.54
CA ILE A 54 -51.11 -3.13 -68.59
C ILE A 54 -51.40 -3.85 -67.27
N LEU A 55 -51.91 -5.08 -67.33
CA LEU A 55 -52.19 -5.90 -66.15
C LEU A 55 -50.92 -6.22 -65.37
N VAL A 56 -49.83 -6.62 -66.04
CA VAL A 56 -48.53 -6.86 -65.40
C VAL A 56 -47.99 -5.58 -64.77
N ALA A 57 -48.10 -4.44 -65.46
CA ALA A 57 -47.68 -3.14 -64.93
C ALA A 57 -48.50 -2.72 -63.70
N LEU A 58 -49.82 -2.94 -63.73
CA LEU A 58 -50.72 -2.69 -62.60
C LEU A 58 -50.39 -3.61 -61.41
N VAL A 59 -50.20 -4.90 -61.63
CA VAL A 59 -49.80 -5.85 -60.57
C VAL A 59 -48.46 -5.45 -59.97
N TRP A 60 -47.49 -5.06 -60.80
CA TRP A 60 -46.19 -4.56 -60.33
C TRP A 60 -46.33 -3.28 -59.50
N LEU A 61 -47.12 -2.31 -59.98
CA LEU A 61 -47.39 -1.06 -59.28
C LEU A 61 -48.09 -1.31 -57.93
N VAL A 62 -49.12 -2.14 -57.91
CA VAL A 62 -49.83 -2.54 -56.68
C VAL A 62 -48.88 -3.25 -55.73
N SER A 63 -48.01 -4.16 -56.22
CA SER A 63 -47.01 -4.82 -55.38
C SER A 63 -46.04 -3.83 -54.73
N LYS A 64 -45.67 -2.76 -55.44
CA LYS A 64 -44.83 -1.67 -54.91
C LYS A 64 -45.57 -0.80 -53.91
N LEU A 65 -46.83 -0.48 -54.17
CA LEU A 65 -47.69 0.28 -53.25
C LEU A 65 -47.99 -0.50 -51.96
N VAL A 66 -48.27 -1.80 -52.06
CA VAL A 66 -48.42 -2.69 -50.91
C VAL A 66 -47.11 -2.82 -50.14
N GLY A 67 -45.98 -2.97 -50.83
CA GLY A 67 -44.65 -2.95 -50.19
C GLY A 67 -44.37 -1.64 -49.44
N LEU A 68 -44.76 -0.51 -50.00
CA LEU A 68 -44.64 0.82 -49.39
C LEU A 68 -45.59 0.97 -48.18
N ALA A 69 -46.83 0.51 -48.30
CA ALA A 69 -47.80 0.52 -47.21
C ALA A 69 -47.38 -0.38 -46.05
N VAL A 70 -46.84 -1.57 -46.32
CA VAL A 70 -46.29 -2.48 -45.30
C VAL A 70 -45.06 -1.87 -44.63
N ALA A 71 -44.19 -1.20 -45.38
CA ALA A 71 -43.03 -0.51 -44.82
C ALA A 71 -43.44 0.68 -43.92
N ALA A 72 -44.43 1.47 -44.35
CA ALA A 72 -45.00 2.56 -43.56
C ALA A 72 -45.71 2.05 -42.29
N PHE A 73 -46.45 0.94 -42.40
CA PHE A 73 -47.09 0.30 -41.26
C PHE A 73 -46.06 -0.25 -40.25
N LYS A 74 -45.00 -0.93 -40.72
CA LYS A 74 -43.90 -1.38 -39.85
C LYS A 74 -43.14 -0.23 -39.19
N PHE A 75 -43.01 0.90 -39.88
CA PHE A 75 -42.43 2.13 -39.33
C PHE A 75 -43.30 2.72 -38.21
N LEU A 76 -44.63 2.76 -38.38
CA LEU A 76 -45.55 3.20 -37.33
C LEU A 76 -45.62 2.21 -36.16
N ASN A 77 -45.48 0.91 -36.41
CA ASN A 77 -45.52 -0.14 -35.37
C ASN A 77 -44.18 -0.37 -34.63
N GLY A 78 -43.15 0.43 -34.90
CA GLY A 78 -41.91 0.42 -34.11
C GLY A 78 -40.93 -0.72 -34.42
N ASP A 79 -41.03 -1.33 -35.60
CA ASP A 79 -40.13 -2.42 -35.99
C ASP A 79 -38.74 -1.86 -36.39
N GLU A 80 -37.67 -2.46 -35.86
CA GLU A 80 -36.28 -2.00 -35.92
C GLU A 80 -35.74 -1.83 -37.37
N THR A 81 -35.96 -0.65 -37.96
CA THR A 81 -35.50 -0.31 -39.31
C THR A 81 -33.98 -0.05 -39.36
N ALA A 82 -33.37 -0.20 -40.53
CA ALA A 82 -31.95 0.08 -40.77
C ALA A 82 -31.49 1.50 -40.35
N ILE A 83 -32.41 2.46 -40.28
CA ILE A 83 -32.17 3.84 -39.81
C ILE A 83 -31.97 3.87 -38.29
N SER A 84 -32.79 3.16 -37.52
CA SER A 84 -32.63 3.05 -36.05
C SER A 84 -31.26 2.49 -35.67
N ARG A 85 -30.76 1.51 -36.45
CA ARG A 85 -29.45 0.88 -36.27
C ARG A 85 -28.26 1.81 -36.54
N TYR A 86 -28.43 2.80 -37.42
CA TYR A 86 -27.42 3.82 -37.67
C TYR A 86 -27.38 4.86 -36.55
N PHE A 87 -28.55 5.32 -36.06
CA PHE A 87 -28.63 6.24 -34.94
C PHE A 87 -28.15 5.63 -33.63
N SER A 88 -28.49 4.37 -33.34
CA SER A 88 -27.99 3.67 -32.15
C SER A 88 -26.48 3.50 -32.19
N ARG A 89 -25.89 3.13 -33.33
CA ARG A 89 -24.44 3.07 -33.52
C ARG A 89 -23.75 4.42 -33.33
N ASN A 90 -24.32 5.51 -33.86
CA ASN A 90 -23.74 6.83 -33.69
C ASN A 90 -23.85 7.33 -32.24
N ARG A 91 -24.96 7.00 -31.55
CA ARG A 91 -25.16 7.30 -30.14
C ARG A 91 -24.15 6.54 -29.28
N GLU A 92 -23.97 5.25 -29.53
CA GLU A 92 -23.00 4.40 -28.83
C GLU A 92 -21.56 4.88 -29.07
N ARG A 93 -21.19 5.24 -30.31
CA ARG A 93 -19.88 5.81 -30.62
C ARG A 93 -19.60 7.09 -29.83
N LYS A 94 -20.54 8.04 -29.83
CA LYS A 94 -20.42 9.29 -29.04
C LYS A 94 -20.36 9.02 -27.54
N GLY A 95 -21.06 7.99 -27.08
CA GLY A 95 -21.05 7.56 -25.69
C GLY A 95 -19.69 7.02 -25.25
N TYR A 96 -19.09 6.13 -26.04
CA TYR A 96 -17.74 5.61 -25.74
C TYR A 96 -16.65 6.64 -25.93
N GLU A 97 -16.79 7.55 -26.89
CA GLU A 97 -15.88 8.69 -27.04
C GLU A 97 -15.90 9.56 -25.78
N ALA A 98 -17.09 9.95 -25.29
CA ALA A 98 -17.22 10.71 -24.05
C ALA A 98 -16.69 9.92 -22.83
N LEU A 99 -16.91 8.60 -22.78
CA LEU A 99 -16.37 7.74 -21.73
C LEU A 99 -14.82 7.75 -21.75
N SER A 100 -14.22 7.60 -22.93
CA SER A 100 -12.77 7.60 -23.13
C SER A 100 -12.14 8.94 -22.77
N GLU A 101 -12.73 10.04 -23.23
CA GLU A 101 -12.30 11.39 -22.86
C GLU A 101 -12.43 11.63 -21.35
N GLY A 102 -13.50 11.10 -20.73
CA GLY A 102 -13.70 11.17 -19.28
C GLY A 102 -12.63 10.41 -18.50
N MET A 103 -12.26 9.21 -18.95
CA MET A 103 -11.16 8.43 -18.36
C MET A 103 -9.81 9.15 -18.51
N LEU A 104 -9.55 9.78 -19.65
CA LEU A 104 -8.34 10.58 -19.87
C LEU A 104 -8.30 11.80 -18.94
N ALA A 105 -9.42 12.49 -18.77
CA ALA A 105 -9.54 13.62 -17.85
C ALA A 105 -9.32 13.18 -16.39
N LEU A 106 -9.85 12.02 -15.98
CA LEU A 106 -9.55 11.44 -14.66
C LEU A 106 -8.06 11.18 -14.46
N ALA A 107 -7.41 10.54 -15.44
CA ALA A 107 -5.99 10.25 -15.38
C ALA A 107 -5.13 11.53 -15.35
N SER A 108 -5.63 12.62 -15.94
CA SER A 108 -4.96 13.92 -15.99
C SER A 108 -5.25 14.80 -14.76
N GLY A 109 -6.05 14.34 -13.79
CA GLY A 109 -6.40 15.12 -12.60
C GLY A 109 -7.52 16.15 -12.81
N GLU A 110 -8.17 16.17 -13.98
CA GLU A 110 -9.18 17.17 -14.34
C GLU A 110 -10.60 16.75 -13.93
N GLY A 111 -10.88 16.75 -12.62
CA GLY A 111 -12.15 16.26 -12.06
C GLY A 111 -13.41 16.89 -12.65
N ARG A 112 -13.43 18.21 -12.88
CA ARG A 112 -14.59 18.91 -13.47
C ARG A 112 -14.83 18.51 -14.94
N LEU A 113 -13.76 18.39 -15.73
CA LEU A 113 -13.87 17.95 -17.13
C LEU A 113 -14.33 16.49 -17.17
N ALA A 114 -13.74 15.63 -16.34
CA ALA A 114 -14.14 14.23 -16.20
C ALA A 114 -15.64 14.10 -15.86
N MET A 115 -16.15 14.94 -14.96
CA MET A 115 -17.57 14.96 -14.59
C MET A 115 -18.48 15.37 -15.75
N ALA A 116 -18.09 16.40 -16.51
CA ALA A 116 -18.83 16.83 -17.69
C ALA A 116 -18.88 15.73 -18.77
N LYS A 117 -17.76 15.03 -18.99
CA LYS A 117 -17.67 13.90 -19.92
C LYS A 117 -18.44 12.67 -19.41
N ALA A 118 -18.45 12.41 -18.11
CA ALA A 118 -19.23 11.34 -17.48
C ALA A 118 -20.74 11.52 -17.67
N ASN A 119 -21.26 12.71 -17.40
CA ASN A 119 -22.67 13.04 -17.63
C ASN A 119 -23.07 12.89 -19.11
N ARG A 120 -22.16 13.25 -20.02
CA ARG A 120 -22.36 13.05 -21.47
C ARG A 120 -22.38 11.57 -21.85
N ALA A 121 -21.47 10.77 -21.27
CA ALA A 121 -21.44 9.33 -21.48
C ALA A 121 -22.70 8.64 -20.93
N GLU A 122 -23.20 9.05 -19.76
CA GLU A 122 -24.47 8.55 -19.18
C GLU A 122 -25.64 8.79 -20.14
N LYS A 123 -25.77 10.03 -20.66
CA LYS A 123 -26.82 10.40 -21.61
C LYS A 123 -26.80 9.59 -22.90
N PHE A 124 -25.63 9.15 -23.36
CA PHE A 124 -25.51 8.44 -24.64
C PHE A 124 -25.49 6.91 -24.51
N LEU A 125 -24.83 6.37 -23.50
CA LEU A 125 -24.67 4.91 -23.34
C LEU A 125 -25.83 4.27 -22.60
N GLU A 126 -26.49 4.97 -21.66
CA GLU A 126 -27.51 4.39 -20.77
C GLU A 126 -27.04 3.07 -20.11
N ARG A 127 -25.74 2.97 -19.80
CA ARG A 127 -25.12 1.83 -19.10
C ARG A 127 -24.69 2.26 -17.71
N PRO A 128 -25.55 2.12 -16.68
CA PRO A 128 -25.28 2.62 -15.35
C PRO A 128 -24.02 2.03 -14.72
N GLU A 129 -23.66 0.78 -15.04
CA GLU A 129 -22.51 0.10 -14.45
C GLU A 129 -21.16 0.80 -14.74
N LEU A 130 -20.98 1.27 -15.98
CA LEU A 130 -19.75 1.93 -16.41
C LEU A 130 -19.79 3.43 -16.14
N THR A 131 -20.94 4.05 -16.40
CA THR A 131 -21.10 5.51 -16.31
C THR A 131 -21.19 6.00 -14.87
N ASN A 132 -21.82 5.25 -13.96
CA ASN A 132 -21.81 5.59 -12.53
C ASN A 132 -20.40 5.46 -11.94
N LEU A 133 -19.58 4.51 -12.39
CA LEU A 133 -18.20 4.39 -11.92
C LEU A 133 -17.39 5.63 -12.30
N LEU A 134 -17.44 6.01 -13.58
CA LEU A 134 -16.76 7.22 -14.07
C LEU A 134 -17.25 8.47 -13.32
N THR A 135 -18.56 8.59 -13.14
CA THR A 135 -19.19 9.72 -12.41
C THR A 135 -18.75 9.77 -10.95
N ALA A 136 -18.71 8.64 -10.25
CA ALA A 136 -18.28 8.60 -8.85
C ALA A 136 -16.81 9.00 -8.68
N GLN A 137 -15.93 8.48 -9.54
CA GLN A 137 -14.51 8.84 -9.53
C GLN A 137 -14.27 10.30 -9.93
N ALA A 138 -15.04 10.82 -10.89
CA ALA A 138 -14.94 12.22 -11.30
C ALA A 138 -15.42 13.17 -10.20
N ALA A 139 -16.52 12.82 -9.52
CA ALA A 139 -17.00 13.55 -8.35
C ALA A 139 -15.98 13.53 -7.21
N GLU A 140 -15.36 12.37 -6.92
CA GLU A 140 -14.29 12.27 -5.91
C GLU A 140 -13.11 13.19 -6.24
N LEU A 141 -12.63 13.15 -7.49
CA LEU A 141 -11.51 13.98 -7.96
C LEU A 141 -11.86 15.48 -7.98
N ALA A 142 -13.12 15.83 -8.27
CA ALA A 142 -13.60 17.21 -8.23
C ALA A 142 -13.89 17.74 -6.82
N GLY A 143 -13.77 16.88 -5.78
CA GLY A 143 -14.10 17.23 -4.39
C GLY A 143 -15.60 17.22 -4.06
N ASP A 144 -16.46 16.79 -4.98
CA ASP A 144 -17.90 16.62 -4.73
C ASP A 144 -18.17 15.28 -4.04
N ARG A 145 -17.92 15.25 -2.73
CA ARG A 145 -18.03 14.05 -1.92
C ARG A 145 -19.45 13.51 -1.84
N LYS A 146 -20.46 14.39 -1.82
CA LYS A 146 -21.89 13.99 -1.75
C LYS A 146 -22.31 13.24 -3.00
N THR A 147 -22.00 13.79 -4.18
CA THR A 147 -22.33 13.12 -5.44
C THR A 147 -21.55 11.82 -5.61
N ALA A 148 -20.27 11.80 -5.21
CA ALA A 148 -19.47 10.57 -5.22
C ALA A 148 -20.09 9.47 -4.34
N GLU A 149 -20.46 9.78 -3.09
CA GLU A 149 -21.06 8.81 -2.17
C GLU A 149 -22.39 8.27 -2.69
N LEU A 150 -23.29 9.15 -3.13
CA LEU A 150 -24.58 8.75 -3.70
C LEU A 150 -24.40 7.85 -4.93
N THR A 151 -23.42 8.16 -5.78
CA THR A 151 -23.14 7.39 -6.98
C THR A 151 -22.48 6.04 -6.66
N TYR A 152 -21.57 5.97 -5.69
CA TYR A 152 -21.04 4.69 -5.20
C TYR A 152 -22.13 3.79 -4.60
N ARG A 153 -23.13 4.37 -3.91
CA ARG A 153 -24.28 3.60 -3.40
C ARG A 153 -25.08 2.98 -4.55
N LYS A 154 -25.27 3.67 -5.68
CA LYS A 154 -25.91 3.10 -6.88
C LYS A 154 -25.16 1.88 -7.41
N LEU A 155 -23.83 1.85 -7.34
CA LEU A 155 -23.01 0.71 -7.76
C LEU A 155 -23.19 -0.54 -6.88
N LEU A 156 -23.72 -0.41 -5.66
CA LEU A 156 -23.93 -1.55 -4.77
C LEU A 156 -25.02 -2.52 -5.27
N ALA A 157 -25.96 -2.01 -6.07
CA ALA A 157 -27.09 -2.77 -6.60
C ALA A 157 -26.66 -3.88 -7.58
N ASN A 158 -25.50 -3.74 -8.21
CA ASN A 158 -25.02 -4.69 -9.21
C ASN A 158 -23.78 -5.45 -8.72
N ASP A 159 -23.79 -6.79 -8.80
CA ASP A 159 -22.71 -7.65 -8.34
C ASP A 159 -21.34 -7.31 -8.97
N LYS A 160 -21.31 -6.90 -10.25
CA LYS A 160 -20.07 -6.59 -10.97
C LYS A 160 -19.38 -5.33 -10.46
N THR A 161 -20.16 -4.35 -9.99
CA THR A 161 -19.65 -3.04 -9.55
C THR A 161 -19.65 -2.86 -8.03
N ARG A 162 -20.32 -3.76 -7.29
CA ARG A 162 -20.44 -3.72 -5.83
C ARG A 162 -19.11 -3.56 -5.11
N PHE A 163 -18.09 -4.31 -5.51
CA PHE A 163 -16.75 -4.21 -4.90
C PHE A 163 -16.20 -2.77 -4.98
N VAL A 164 -16.32 -2.13 -6.14
CA VAL A 164 -15.80 -0.79 -6.37
C VAL A 164 -16.63 0.25 -5.60
N GLY A 165 -17.95 0.07 -5.55
CA GLY A 165 -18.84 0.88 -4.71
C GLY A 165 -18.46 0.83 -3.23
N VAL A 166 -18.30 -0.37 -2.66
CA VAL A 166 -17.90 -0.54 -1.25
C VAL A 166 -16.54 0.09 -1.00
N ARG A 167 -15.56 -0.15 -1.87
CA ARG A 167 -14.20 0.41 -1.73
C ARG A 167 -14.19 1.94 -1.78
N GLY A 168 -14.97 2.54 -2.70
CA GLY A 168 -15.09 4.00 -2.82
C GLY A 168 -15.64 4.64 -1.54
N ILE A 169 -16.74 4.09 -1.02
CA ILE A 169 -17.34 4.57 0.25
C ILE A 169 -16.38 4.34 1.41
N MET A 170 -15.71 3.18 1.49
CA MET A 170 -14.72 2.88 2.53
C MET A 170 -13.60 3.92 2.56
N LYS A 171 -13.06 4.30 1.39
CA LYS A 171 -12.01 5.32 1.28
C LYS A 171 -12.49 6.69 1.78
N GLN A 172 -13.72 7.07 1.44
CA GLN A 172 -14.30 8.31 1.95
C GLN A 172 -14.46 8.27 3.48
N LYS A 173 -14.91 7.15 4.06
CA LYS A 173 -15.04 7.01 5.52
C LYS A 173 -13.69 7.05 6.23
N LEU A 174 -12.66 6.46 5.64
CA LEU A 174 -11.29 6.59 6.14
C LEU A 174 -10.80 8.05 6.14
N GLN A 175 -11.10 8.82 5.09
CA GLN A 175 -10.77 10.24 5.03
C GLN A 175 -11.56 11.09 6.03
N ASP A 176 -12.76 10.65 6.42
CA ASP A 176 -13.58 11.29 7.46
C ASP A 176 -13.12 10.93 8.87
N GLY A 177 -12.19 9.99 9.04
CA GLY A 177 -11.83 9.43 10.33
C GLY A 177 -12.86 8.46 10.91
N ASP A 178 -13.91 8.10 10.14
CA ASP A 178 -14.91 7.09 10.53
C ASP A 178 -14.35 5.68 10.29
N THR A 179 -13.43 5.29 11.18
CA THR A 179 -12.78 3.97 11.18
C THR A 179 -13.76 2.83 11.45
N ASP A 180 -14.87 3.11 12.12
CA ASP A 180 -15.87 2.14 12.52
C ASP A 180 -16.65 1.63 11.31
N THR A 181 -17.20 2.57 10.54
CA THR A 181 -17.87 2.24 9.27
C THR A 181 -16.87 1.73 8.25
N ALA A 182 -15.65 2.28 8.21
CA ALA A 182 -14.60 1.81 7.31
C ALA A 182 -14.24 0.33 7.57
N LEU A 183 -14.16 -0.11 8.83
CA LEU A 183 -13.89 -1.52 9.16
C LEU A 183 -14.99 -2.43 8.63
N LEU A 184 -16.27 -2.09 8.84
CA LEU A 184 -17.39 -2.88 8.33
C LEU A 184 -17.39 -2.94 6.79
N LEU A 185 -17.05 -1.83 6.13
CA LEU A 185 -16.92 -1.79 4.67
C LEU A 185 -15.72 -2.59 4.18
N ALA A 186 -14.60 -2.58 4.90
CA ALA A 186 -13.41 -3.38 4.59
C ALA A 186 -13.70 -4.88 4.69
N GLN A 187 -14.43 -5.32 5.73
CA GLN A 187 -14.89 -6.70 5.87
C GLN A 187 -15.80 -7.12 4.70
N LYS A 188 -16.77 -6.27 4.32
CA LYS A 188 -17.64 -6.50 3.16
C LYS A 188 -16.84 -6.56 1.85
N ALA A 189 -15.89 -5.65 1.63
CA ALA A 189 -15.05 -5.64 0.44
C ALA A 189 -14.17 -6.90 0.35
N PHE A 190 -13.63 -7.34 1.49
CA PHE A 190 -12.84 -8.57 1.60
C PHE A 190 -13.67 -9.82 1.29
N ALA A 191 -14.91 -9.89 1.78
CA ALA A 191 -15.82 -10.98 1.43
C ALA A 191 -16.13 -11.06 -0.08
N ILE A 192 -16.22 -9.91 -0.77
CA ILE A 192 -16.48 -9.86 -2.22
C ILE A 192 -15.23 -10.21 -3.04
N LYS A 193 -14.07 -9.64 -2.70
CA LYS A 193 -12.79 -9.92 -3.39
C LYS A 193 -11.66 -10.18 -2.37
N PRO A 194 -11.56 -11.42 -1.85
CA PRO A 194 -10.58 -11.75 -0.81
C PRO A 194 -9.13 -11.74 -1.31
N LYS A 195 -8.90 -11.74 -2.63
CA LYS A 195 -7.56 -11.67 -3.25
C LYS A 195 -7.06 -10.23 -3.47
N HIS A 196 -7.85 -9.21 -3.16
CA HIS A 196 -7.46 -7.82 -3.39
C HIS A 196 -6.52 -7.31 -2.29
N VAL A 197 -5.25 -7.10 -2.62
CA VAL A 197 -4.15 -6.79 -1.68
C VAL A 197 -4.46 -5.57 -0.81
N GLU A 198 -4.78 -4.43 -1.43
CA GLU A 198 -5.03 -3.16 -0.72
C GLU A 198 -6.22 -3.27 0.27
N THR A 199 -7.24 -4.08 -0.06
CA THR A 199 -8.38 -4.31 0.84
C THR A 199 -7.96 -5.16 2.04
N GLN A 200 -7.16 -6.19 1.83
CA GLN A 200 -6.60 -6.98 2.93
C GLN A 200 -5.71 -6.14 3.83
N ASP A 201 -4.85 -5.28 3.26
CA ASP A 201 -3.95 -4.41 4.03
C ASP A 201 -4.74 -3.39 4.85
N THR A 202 -5.74 -2.76 4.23
CA THR A 202 -6.65 -1.84 4.92
C THR A 202 -7.42 -2.54 6.03
N LEU A 203 -7.96 -3.74 5.76
CA LEU A 203 -8.71 -4.53 6.74
C LEU A 203 -7.80 -4.94 7.90
N LEU A 204 -6.62 -5.49 7.62
CA LEU A 204 -5.67 -5.92 8.64
C LEU A 204 -5.25 -4.75 9.55
N ARG A 205 -4.97 -3.57 8.96
CA ARG A 205 -4.66 -2.35 9.71
C ARG A 205 -5.82 -1.96 10.63
N LEU A 206 -7.04 -1.83 10.08
CA LEU A 206 -8.21 -1.42 10.86
C LEU A 206 -8.53 -2.42 11.97
N GLN A 207 -8.38 -3.72 11.72
CA GLN A 207 -8.56 -4.75 12.74
C GLN A 207 -7.51 -4.64 13.85
N ALA A 208 -6.24 -4.43 13.49
CA ALA A 208 -5.18 -4.25 14.47
C ALA A 208 -5.35 -2.97 15.31
N GLU A 209 -5.76 -1.85 14.70
CA GLU A 209 -6.06 -0.60 15.41
C GLU A 209 -7.23 -0.76 16.39
N LYS A 210 -8.24 -1.53 15.99
CA LYS A 210 -9.42 -1.85 16.83
C LYS A 210 -9.22 -2.99 17.80
N SER A 211 -8.04 -3.58 17.87
CA SER A 211 -7.76 -4.78 18.67
C SER A 211 -8.64 -6.00 18.32
N ASP A 212 -9.17 -6.07 17.08
CA ASP A 212 -9.82 -7.26 16.52
C ASP A 212 -8.76 -8.29 16.09
N TRP A 213 -8.06 -8.87 17.07
CA TRP A 213 -6.94 -9.79 16.82
C TRP A 213 -7.38 -11.06 16.10
N LYS A 214 -8.54 -11.61 16.47
CA LYS A 214 -9.09 -12.80 15.82
C LYS A 214 -9.37 -12.53 14.34
N GLY A 215 -10.06 -11.44 14.01
CA GLY A 215 -10.31 -11.05 12.63
C GLY A 215 -9.02 -10.77 11.86
N ALA A 216 -8.04 -10.12 12.49
CA ALA A 216 -6.73 -9.87 11.88
C ALA A 216 -6.00 -11.17 11.51
N ARG A 217 -6.05 -12.21 12.36
CA ARG A 217 -5.45 -13.52 12.08
C ARG A 217 -6.13 -14.26 10.92
N GLU A 218 -7.46 -14.16 10.83
CA GLU A 218 -8.22 -14.71 9.69
C GLU A 218 -7.81 -14.03 8.38
N THR A 219 -7.74 -12.70 8.38
CA THR A 219 -7.26 -11.91 7.24
C THR A 219 -5.83 -12.30 6.85
N LEU A 220 -4.92 -12.42 7.83
CA LEU A 220 -3.52 -12.80 7.61
C LEU A 220 -3.40 -14.21 7.01
N THR A 221 -4.19 -15.17 7.51
CA THR A 221 -4.25 -16.54 6.99
C THR A 221 -4.73 -16.56 5.53
N ALA A 222 -5.70 -15.71 5.18
CA ALA A 222 -6.13 -15.57 3.80
C ALA A 222 -5.03 -14.98 2.89
N LYS A 223 -4.26 -13.98 3.36
CA LYS A 223 -3.10 -13.45 2.62
C LYS A 223 -2.08 -14.55 2.30
N LEU A 224 -1.80 -15.43 3.27
CA LEU A 224 -0.91 -16.57 3.06
C LEU A 224 -1.45 -17.55 2.03
N LYS A 225 -2.74 -17.95 2.13
CA LYS A 225 -3.39 -18.88 1.19
C LYS A 225 -3.41 -18.36 -0.24
N THR A 226 -3.51 -17.04 -0.42
CA THR A 226 -3.50 -16.40 -1.75
C THR A 226 -2.10 -16.20 -2.34
N GLY A 227 -1.04 -16.58 -1.61
CA GLY A 227 0.35 -16.47 -2.06
C GLY A 227 0.94 -15.05 -1.99
N GLN A 228 0.23 -14.11 -1.37
CA GLN A 228 0.62 -12.69 -1.31
C GLN A 228 1.53 -12.36 -0.11
N LEU A 229 1.83 -13.36 0.74
CA LEU A 229 2.64 -13.18 1.93
C LEU A 229 3.61 -14.35 2.11
N PRO A 230 4.93 -14.09 2.23
CA PRO A 230 5.91 -15.12 2.56
C PRO A 230 5.61 -15.78 3.92
N ARG A 231 5.91 -17.09 4.05
CA ARG A 231 5.62 -17.88 5.26
C ARG A 231 6.31 -17.34 6.52
N ASN A 232 7.55 -16.87 6.40
CA ASN A 232 8.29 -16.26 7.51
C ASN A 232 7.63 -14.96 7.99
N VAL A 233 7.21 -14.09 7.06
CA VAL A 233 6.52 -12.84 7.39
C VAL A 233 5.15 -13.12 8.01
N HIS A 234 4.41 -14.11 7.49
CA HIS A 234 3.17 -14.57 8.12
C HIS A 234 3.39 -15.01 9.56
N ARG A 235 4.38 -15.89 9.80
CA ARG A 235 4.69 -16.41 11.14
C ARG A 235 5.05 -15.30 12.13
N ARG A 236 5.85 -14.31 11.71
CA ARG A 236 6.18 -13.14 12.54
C ARG A 236 4.95 -12.29 12.84
N ARG A 237 4.15 -11.97 11.83
CA ARG A 237 2.93 -11.17 11.98
C ARG A 237 1.88 -11.86 12.87
N ASP A 238 1.75 -13.18 12.76
CA ASP A 238 0.87 -13.96 13.63
C ASP A 238 1.37 -13.91 15.09
N ALA A 239 2.68 -13.92 15.30
CA ALA A 239 3.28 -13.70 16.62
C ALA A 239 2.99 -12.31 17.18
N VAL A 240 3.07 -11.27 16.36
CA VAL A 240 2.73 -9.89 16.77
C VAL A 240 1.25 -9.79 17.18
N LEU A 241 0.34 -10.42 16.43
CA LEU A 241 -1.09 -10.45 16.77
C LEU A 241 -1.33 -11.21 18.08
N ALA A 242 -0.75 -12.41 18.23
CA ALA A 242 -0.87 -13.21 19.45
C ALA A 242 -0.29 -12.50 20.68
N LEU A 243 0.84 -11.79 20.52
CA LEU A 243 1.43 -10.96 21.58
C LEU A 243 0.51 -9.79 21.97
N SER A 244 -0.12 -9.16 20.98
CA SER A 244 -1.02 -8.01 21.21
C SER A 244 -2.29 -8.43 21.94
N GLU A 245 -2.84 -9.59 21.55
CA GLU A 245 -3.95 -10.25 22.25
C GLU A 245 -3.57 -10.58 23.70
N ALA A 246 -2.41 -11.21 23.91
CA ALA A 246 -1.91 -11.49 25.25
C ALA A 246 -1.75 -10.21 26.09
N LYS A 247 -1.15 -9.15 25.53
CA LYS A 247 -0.92 -7.87 26.21
C LYS A 247 -2.22 -7.22 26.69
N GLY A 248 -3.29 -7.25 25.89
CA GLY A 248 -4.61 -6.75 26.27
C GLY A 248 -5.15 -7.47 27.50
N VAL A 249 -5.13 -8.81 27.48
CA VAL A 249 -5.60 -9.62 28.62
C VAL A 249 -4.69 -9.46 29.85
N PHE A 250 -3.37 -9.37 29.67
CA PHE A 250 -2.43 -9.10 30.77
C PHE A 250 -2.75 -7.79 31.52
N ALA A 251 -3.24 -6.76 30.82
CA ALA A 251 -3.64 -5.49 31.44
C ALA A 251 -4.95 -5.61 32.25
N GLU A 252 -5.85 -6.52 31.88
CA GLU A 252 -7.13 -6.78 32.57
C GLU A 252 -6.99 -7.79 33.72
N GLY A 253 -5.86 -8.51 33.78
CA GLY A 253 -5.55 -9.53 34.76
C GLY A 253 -4.91 -10.72 34.07
N ALA A 254 -3.70 -11.12 34.50
CA ALA A 254 -2.90 -12.15 33.82
C ALA A 254 -3.54 -13.55 33.86
N THR A 255 -4.49 -13.83 32.96
CA THR A 255 -5.13 -15.15 32.82
C THR A 255 -4.14 -16.20 32.30
N LEU A 256 -4.46 -17.48 32.52
CA LEU A 256 -3.66 -18.59 32.01
C LEU A 256 -3.57 -18.55 30.47
N GLU A 257 -4.67 -18.21 29.80
CA GLU A 257 -4.75 -18.09 28.33
C GLU A 257 -3.80 -17.01 27.81
N ALA A 258 -3.74 -15.84 28.46
CA ALA A 258 -2.83 -14.76 28.09
C ALA A 258 -1.36 -15.18 28.22
N GLN A 259 -1.03 -15.90 29.29
CA GLN A 259 0.31 -16.42 29.53
C GLN A 259 0.70 -17.45 28.45
N GLU A 260 -0.21 -18.33 28.05
CA GLU A 260 0.03 -19.31 26.98
C GLU A 260 0.16 -18.64 25.61
N ALA A 261 -0.67 -17.64 25.32
CA ALA A 261 -0.58 -16.85 24.09
C ALA A 261 0.76 -16.11 23.98
N ALA A 262 1.28 -15.53 25.06
CA ALA A 262 2.60 -14.88 25.08
C ALA A 262 3.75 -15.88 24.82
N ILE A 263 3.69 -17.07 25.43
CA ILE A 263 4.68 -18.14 25.21
C ILE A 263 4.63 -18.61 23.75
N GLU A 264 3.44 -18.78 23.19
CA GLU A 264 3.24 -19.19 21.80
C GLU A 264 3.73 -18.12 20.82
N ALA A 265 3.47 -16.83 21.09
CA ALA A 265 4.01 -15.71 20.31
C ALA A 265 5.54 -15.76 20.23
N ASN A 266 6.22 -15.96 21.36
CA ASN A 266 7.68 -16.10 21.39
C ASN A 266 8.17 -17.38 20.67
N ARG A 267 7.41 -18.49 20.73
CA ARG A 267 7.75 -19.71 19.96
C ARG A 267 7.64 -19.48 18.45
N MET A 268 6.68 -18.65 18.04
CA MET A 268 6.51 -18.27 16.63
C MET A 268 7.60 -17.30 16.16
N SER A 269 7.98 -16.30 16.96
CA SER A 269 9.03 -15.33 16.62
C SER A 269 9.97 -15.09 17.80
N PRO A 270 11.04 -15.90 17.97
CA PRO A 270 11.99 -15.76 19.09
C PRO A 270 12.84 -14.48 19.06
N ASP A 271 12.93 -13.86 17.88
CA ASP A 271 13.60 -12.57 17.61
C ASP A 271 12.74 -11.37 18.02
N LEU A 272 11.45 -11.57 18.30
CA LEU A 272 10.56 -10.52 18.78
C LEU A 272 10.78 -10.30 20.27
N VAL A 273 11.72 -9.40 20.62
CA VAL A 273 12.07 -9.01 21.99
C VAL A 273 10.86 -8.85 22.93
N PRO A 274 9.81 -8.08 22.60
CA PRO A 274 8.66 -7.91 23.50
C PRO A 274 7.88 -9.21 23.72
N ALA A 275 7.89 -10.16 22.78
CA ALA A 275 7.34 -11.49 22.99
C ALA A 275 8.18 -12.31 23.97
N ALA A 276 9.51 -12.27 23.83
CA ALA A 276 10.42 -12.95 24.75
C ALA A 276 10.29 -12.42 26.19
N VAL A 277 10.19 -11.10 26.36
CA VAL A 277 9.97 -10.43 27.66
C VAL A 277 8.64 -10.90 28.29
N MET A 278 7.55 -10.86 27.54
CA MET A 278 6.24 -11.27 28.06
C MET A 278 6.15 -12.77 28.33
N ALA A 279 6.78 -13.61 27.50
CA ALA A 279 6.88 -15.04 27.74
C ALA A 279 7.72 -15.36 28.98
N ALA A 280 8.81 -14.63 29.22
CA ALA A 280 9.61 -14.76 30.43
C ALA A 280 8.80 -14.36 31.68
N GLN A 281 8.07 -13.24 31.64
CA GLN A 281 7.17 -12.85 32.73
C GLN A 281 6.09 -13.91 32.97
N SER A 282 5.52 -14.48 31.91
CA SER A 282 4.55 -15.57 32.00
C SER A 282 5.13 -16.80 32.70
N HIS A 283 6.38 -17.15 32.43
CA HIS A 283 7.07 -18.23 33.12
C HIS A 283 7.36 -17.92 34.59
N VAL A 284 7.76 -16.69 34.92
CA VAL A 284 7.96 -16.25 36.32
C VAL A 284 6.65 -16.35 37.10
N ASN A 285 5.53 -15.90 36.53
CA ASN A 285 4.21 -16.01 37.16
C ASN A 285 3.79 -17.48 37.40
N LYS A 286 4.32 -18.42 36.61
CA LYS A 286 4.14 -19.88 36.78
C LYS A 286 5.21 -20.53 37.66
N ASN A 287 6.05 -19.73 38.36
CA ASN A 287 7.20 -20.19 39.16
C ASN A 287 8.19 -21.06 38.37
N ALA A 288 8.35 -20.78 37.08
CA ALA A 288 9.17 -21.54 36.15
C ALA A 288 10.43 -20.76 35.72
N ASP A 289 11.24 -20.31 36.68
CA ASP A 289 12.40 -19.42 36.47
C ASP A 289 13.43 -19.98 35.48
N ARG A 290 13.62 -21.30 35.46
CA ARG A 290 14.51 -21.97 34.50
C ARG A 290 14.02 -21.81 33.07
N ALA A 291 12.71 -21.82 32.85
CA ALA A 291 12.12 -21.61 31.53
C ALA A 291 12.21 -20.13 31.13
N ALA A 292 11.92 -19.20 32.06
CA ALA A 292 12.09 -17.76 31.85
C ALA A 292 13.53 -17.42 31.44
N THR A 293 14.50 -17.96 32.18
CA THR A 293 15.94 -17.83 31.88
C THR A 293 16.25 -18.32 30.48
N ARG A 294 15.78 -19.51 30.09
CA ARG A 294 16.06 -20.08 28.76
C ARG A 294 15.51 -19.20 27.63
N VAL A 295 14.29 -18.68 27.80
CA VAL A 295 13.66 -17.77 26.83
C VAL A 295 14.49 -16.52 26.63
N ILE A 296 14.88 -15.86 27.72
CA ILE A 296 15.67 -14.62 27.65
C ILE A 296 17.05 -14.87 27.05
N LYS A 297 17.77 -15.93 27.47
CA LYS A 297 19.09 -16.24 26.90
C LYS A 297 19.02 -16.44 25.39
N LYS A 298 18.01 -17.17 24.91
CA LYS A 298 17.82 -17.38 23.47
C LYS A 298 17.54 -16.08 22.71
N ALA A 299 16.71 -15.19 23.26
CA ALA A 299 16.44 -13.89 22.64
C ALA A 299 17.68 -12.98 22.66
N TRP A 300 18.44 -13.00 23.76
CA TRP A 300 19.69 -12.26 23.91
C TRP A 300 20.76 -12.71 22.91
N ASP A 301 20.87 -14.02 22.67
CA ASP A 301 21.79 -14.58 21.66
C ASP A 301 21.46 -14.09 20.24
N ILE A 302 20.21 -13.70 19.95
CA ILE A 302 19.79 -13.15 18.66
C ILE A 302 20.05 -11.63 18.61
N ALA A 303 19.56 -10.90 19.62
CA ALA A 303 19.68 -9.45 19.70
C ALA A 303 19.71 -9.00 21.18
N PRO A 304 20.88 -8.62 21.71
CA PRO A 304 20.98 -8.01 23.03
C PRO A 304 20.11 -6.75 23.14
N HIS A 305 19.28 -6.66 24.18
CA HIS A 305 18.31 -5.58 24.33
C HIS A 305 18.05 -5.23 25.81
N PRO A 306 17.91 -3.94 26.18
CA PRO A 306 17.72 -3.53 27.58
C PRO A 306 16.49 -4.18 28.25
N ASP A 307 15.36 -4.27 27.54
CA ASP A 307 14.16 -4.94 28.06
C ASP A 307 14.38 -6.43 28.42
N LEU A 308 15.27 -7.14 27.71
CA LEU A 308 15.63 -8.52 28.06
C LEU A 308 16.44 -8.56 29.35
N ALA A 309 17.36 -7.62 29.54
CA ALA A 309 18.14 -7.51 30.77
C ALA A 309 17.23 -7.18 31.97
N ALA A 310 16.30 -6.25 31.80
CA ALA A 310 15.30 -5.90 32.82
C ALA A 310 14.40 -7.11 33.17
N ALA A 311 13.93 -7.85 32.16
CA ALA A 311 13.17 -9.07 32.36
C ALA A 311 13.99 -10.16 33.08
N PHE A 312 15.29 -10.25 32.80
CA PHE A 312 16.18 -11.18 33.49
C PHE A 312 16.42 -10.80 34.95
N ALA A 313 16.50 -9.50 35.25
CA ALA A 313 16.58 -9.01 36.63
C ALA A 313 15.31 -9.37 37.41
N ALA A 314 14.14 -9.23 36.79
CA ALA A 314 12.84 -9.49 37.41
C ALA A 314 12.62 -10.96 37.83
N ILE A 315 13.39 -11.93 37.30
CA ILE A 315 13.34 -13.33 37.75
C ILE A 315 13.76 -13.45 39.23
N ALA A 316 14.72 -12.64 39.69
CA ALA A 316 15.23 -12.68 41.05
C ALA A 316 15.39 -11.24 41.60
N PRO A 317 14.29 -10.60 42.04
CA PRO A 317 14.29 -9.18 42.40
C PRO A 317 15.09 -8.89 43.67
N HIS A 318 15.15 -9.83 44.62
CA HIS A 318 15.73 -9.64 45.96
C HIS A 318 17.13 -10.23 46.12
N GLU A 319 17.83 -10.54 45.04
CA GLU A 319 19.21 -11.04 45.12
C GLU A 319 20.20 -9.90 45.39
N ASP A 320 21.28 -10.24 46.09
CA ASP A 320 22.42 -9.36 46.35
C ASP A 320 23.16 -8.97 45.04
N PRO A 321 23.71 -7.75 44.92
CA PRO A 321 24.40 -7.31 43.71
C PRO A 321 25.52 -8.24 43.22
N ALA A 322 26.33 -8.82 44.11
CA ALA A 322 27.41 -9.74 43.71
C ALA A 322 26.84 -11.07 43.15
N VAL A 323 25.74 -11.56 43.73
CA VAL A 323 25.02 -12.73 43.23
C VAL A 323 24.38 -12.44 41.87
N ARG A 324 23.79 -11.25 41.71
CA ARG A 324 23.22 -10.77 40.46
C ARG A 324 24.26 -10.74 39.35
N LEU A 325 25.41 -10.12 39.60
CA LEU A 325 26.52 -10.05 38.64
C LEU A 325 26.93 -11.46 38.17
N LYS A 326 27.09 -12.41 39.10
CA LYS A 326 27.42 -13.80 38.78
C LYS A 326 26.34 -14.48 37.91
N ARG A 327 25.06 -14.27 38.22
CA ARG A 327 23.93 -14.83 37.45
C ARG A 327 23.84 -14.22 36.05
N PHE A 328 24.02 -12.92 35.93
CA PHE A 328 24.06 -12.19 34.66
C PHE A 328 25.24 -12.54 33.77
N GLY A 329 26.28 -13.19 34.31
CA GLY A 329 27.30 -13.89 33.53
C GLY A 329 26.73 -14.88 32.50
N ALA A 330 25.48 -15.31 32.65
CA ALA A 330 24.76 -16.09 31.65
C ALA A 330 24.46 -15.31 30.35
N LEU A 331 24.23 -14.00 30.43
CA LEU A 331 23.96 -13.11 29.30
C LEU A 331 25.22 -12.40 28.83
N THR A 332 26.02 -11.87 29.74
CA THR A 332 27.17 -11.00 29.40
C THR A 332 28.34 -11.74 28.74
N LYS A 333 28.39 -13.08 28.87
CA LYS A 333 29.34 -13.92 28.12
C LYS A 333 28.97 -14.06 26.64
N ALA A 334 27.71 -13.84 26.30
CA ALA A 334 27.25 -13.81 24.91
C ALA A 334 27.38 -12.37 24.39
N HIS A 335 27.96 -12.21 23.20
CA HIS A 335 28.20 -10.91 22.57
C HIS A 335 28.93 -9.90 23.48
N PRO A 336 30.15 -10.21 23.96
CA PRO A 336 30.88 -9.37 24.91
C PRO A 336 31.21 -7.96 24.37
N ASP A 337 31.35 -7.84 23.05
CA ASP A 337 31.67 -6.57 22.39
C ASP A 337 30.44 -5.74 22.03
N HIS A 338 29.23 -6.27 22.22
CA HIS A 338 28.01 -5.55 21.89
C HIS A 338 27.79 -4.37 22.86
N PRO A 339 27.44 -3.15 22.38
CA PRO A 339 27.25 -1.98 23.23
C PRO A 339 26.30 -2.21 24.41
N GLU A 340 25.17 -2.86 24.17
CA GLU A 340 24.21 -3.21 25.23
C GLU A 340 24.80 -4.14 26.29
N THR A 341 25.62 -5.12 25.89
CA THR A 341 26.28 -6.04 26.83
C THR A 341 27.29 -5.31 27.71
N ARG A 342 28.06 -4.38 27.13
CA ARG A 342 29.04 -3.55 27.85
C ARG A 342 28.37 -2.59 28.82
N MET A 343 27.28 -1.93 28.41
CA MET A 343 26.47 -1.08 29.28
C MET A 343 25.87 -1.89 30.44
N LEU A 344 25.30 -3.06 30.15
CA LEU A 344 24.74 -3.94 31.17
C LEU A 344 25.82 -4.39 32.17
N LEU A 345 26.99 -4.81 31.69
CA LEU A 345 28.08 -5.24 32.56
C LEU A 345 28.57 -4.10 33.45
N ALA A 346 28.68 -2.89 32.93
CA ALA A 346 29.05 -1.71 33.70
C ALA A 346 28.02 -1.37 34.79
N GLU A 347 26.72 -1.41 34.47
CA GLU A 347 25.65 -1.18 35.46
C GLU A 347 25.62 -2.26 36.55
N LEU A 348 25.88 -3.53 36.20
CA LEU A 348 25.95 -4.63 37.17
C LEU A 348 27.14 -4.48 38.13
N ASN A 349 28.32 -4.12 37.62
CA ASN A 349 29.50 -3.87 38.44
C ASN A 349 29.33 -2.61 39.30
N LEU A 350 28.69 -1.56 38.76
CA LEU A 350 28.33 -0.36 39.52
C LEU A 350 27.42 -0.70 40.70
N ALA A 351 26.40 -1.55 40.48
CA ALA A 351 25.52 -2.01 41.55
C ALA A 351 26.23 -2.89 42.60
N ALA A 352 27.29 -3.58 42.21
CA ALA A 352 28.15 -4.36 43.09
C ALA A 352 29.30 -3.55 43.72
N GLU A 353 29.32 -2.23 43.49
CA GLU A 353 30.37 -1.29 43.96
C GLU A 353 31.79 -1.63 43.46
N ASP A 354 31.91 -2.42 42.39
CA ASP A 354 33.17 -2.69 41.69
C ASP A 354 33.38 -1.65 40.59
N PHE A 355 33.72 -0.43 40.99
CA PHE A 355 33.94 0.68 40.07
C PHE A 355 35.07 0.44 39.06
N PRO A 356 36.24 -0.15 39.43
CA PRO A 356 37.28 -0.47 38.48
C PRO A 356 36.83 -1.40 37.34
N GLU A 357 36.09 -2.46 37.63
CA GLU A 357 35.52 -3.33 36.59
C GLU A 357 34.42 -2.64 35.78
N ALA A 358 33.57 -1.84 36.42
CA ALA A 358 32.56 -1.05 35.72
C ALA A 358 33.21 -0.09 34.69
N ARG A 359 34.32 0.56 35.07
CA ARG A 359 35.11 1.43 34.19
C ARG A 359 35.68 0.64 33.02
N ARG A 360 36.31 -0.51 33.28
CA ARG A 360 36.89 -1.38 32.24
C ARG A 360 35.85 -1.79 31.20
N ALA A 361 34.64 -2.13 31.64
CA ALA A 361 33.56 -2.56 30.75
C ALA A 361 33.08 -1.47 29.78
N ILE A 362 33.09 -0.19 30.19
CA ILE A 362 32.45 0.89 29.43
C ILE A 362 33.43 1.84 28.71
N THR A 363 34.71 1.84 29.10
CA THR A 363 35.71 2.83 28.61
C THR A 363 35.83 2.86 27.09
N GLU A 364 35.94 1.69 26.45
CA GLU A 364 36.05 1.62 24.99
C GLU A 364 34.77 2.11 24.30
N LEU A 365 33.60 1.77 24.84
CA LEU A 365 32.31 2.21 24.28
C LEU A 365 32.16 3.74 24.33
N VAL A 366 32.52 4.35 25.47
CA VAL A 366 32.48 5.81 25.63
C VAL A 366 33.46 6.53 24.69
N ALA A 367 34.57 5.90 24.35
CA ALA A 367 35.56 6.47 23.42
C ALA A 367 35.12 6.38 21.96
N GLN A 368 34.51 5.27 21.54
CA GLN A 368 34.20 5.00 20.13
C GLN A 368 32.78 5.43 19.74
N ASP A 369 31.78 5.13 20.57
CA ASP A 369 30.37 5.35 20.27
C ASP A 369 29.59 5.80 21.52
N PRO A 370 29.81 7.06 21.96
CA PRO A 370 29.20 7.57 23.18
C PRO A 370 27.70 7.82 23.00
N THR A 371 26.91 7.19 23.87
CA THR A 371 25.47 7.46 24.01
C THR A 371 25.22 8.18 25.33
N ALA A 372 24.05 8.82 25.45
CA ALA A 372 23.61 9.44 26.69
C ALA A 372 23.65 8.45 27.87
N ARG A 373 23.28 7.18 27.63
CA ARG A 373 23.34 6.12 28.65
C ARG A 373 24.78 5.76 29.01
N SER A 374 25.66 5.49 28.04
CA SER A 374 27.05 5.11 28.34
C SER A 374 27.83 6.21 29.06
N LEU A 375 27.61 7.48 28.71
CA LEU A 375 28.20 8.63 29.40
C LEU A 375 27.62 8.84 30.81
N THR A 376 26.33 8.57 31.01
CA THR A 376 25.71 8.63 32.35
C THR A 376 26.25 7.52 33.25
N ILE A 377 26.47 6.31 32.71
CA ILE A 377 27.14 5.23 33.43
C ILE A 377 28.56 5.65 33.82
N MET A 378 29.34 6.24 32.91
CA MET A 378 30.67 6.76 33.23
C MET A 378 30.63 7.82 34.33
N ALA A 379 29.67 8.76 34.28
CA ALA A 379 29.50 9.75 35.32
C ALA A 379 29.19 9.13 36.70
N ALA A 380 28.42 8.04 36.73
CA ALA A 380 28.12 7.31 37.96
C ALA A 380 29.36 6.57 38.51
N ILE A 381 30.18 5.99 37.62
CA ILE A 381 31.46 5.36 37.98
C ILE A 381 32.42 6.39 38.59
N GLU A 382 32.61 7.55 37.94
CA GLU A 382 33.46 8.64 38.46
C GLU A 382 33.02 9.10 39.85
N ARG A 383 31.70 9.23 40.07
CA ARG A 383 31.16 9.56 41.39
C ARG A 383 31.47 8.47 42.42
N GLY A 384 31.32 7.20 42.05
CA GLY A 384 31.61 6.06 42.91
C GLY A 384 33.09 5.95 43.32
N GLU A 385 34.01 6.30 42.41
CA GLU A 385 35.45 6.34 42.68
C GLU A 385 35.90 7.58 43.47
N GLY A 386 35.00 8.54 43.73
CA GLY A 386 35.30 9.75 44.51
C GLY A 386 35.90 10.90 43.68
N SER A 387 35.72 10.91 42.36
CA SER A 387 36.11 12.03 41.51
C SER A 387 35.36 13.31 41.87
N THR A 388 35.94 14.46 41.53
CA THR A 388 35.34 15.76 41.85
C THR A 388 34.00 15.98 41.13
N ASP A 389 33.12 16.77 41.75
CA ASP A 389 31.85 17.22 41.17
C ASP A 389 32.01 17.82 39.75
N ALA A 390 33.13 18.49 39.49
CA ALA A 390 33.43 19.08 38.19
C ALA A 390 33.58 18.01 37.10
N VAL A 391 34.26 16.90 37.39
CA VAL A 391 34.43 15.77 36.47
C VAL A 391 33.09 15.10 36.19
N VAL A 392 32.30 14.82 37.23
CA VAL A 392 30.96 14.21 37.10
C VAL A 392 30.04 15.09 36.25
N ARG A 393 30.02 16.41 36.50
CA ARG A 393 29.24 17.36 35.68
C ARG A 393 29.74 17.44 34.25
N GLY A 394 31.06 17.32 34.02
CA GLY A 394 31.65 17.24 32.69
C GLY A 394 31.08 16.08 31.87
N TRP A 395 31.00 14.88 32.46
CA TRP A 395 30.40 13.71 31.81
C TRP A 395 28.90 13.86 31.56
N LEU A 396 28.14 14.36 32.54
CA LEU A 396 26.70 14.61 32.37
C LEU A 396 26.43 15.66 31.29
N SER A 397 27.27 16.68 31.18
CA SER A 397 27.15 17.70 30.13
C SER A 397 27.39 17.11 28.75
N LYS A 398 28.35 16.20 28.60
CA LYS A 398 28.54 15.42 27.35
C LYS A 398 27.32 14.55 27.03
N ALA A 399 26.70 13.95 28.05
CA ALA A 399 25.54 13.08 27.86
C ALA A 399 24.31 13.83 27.29
N LEU A 400 24.15 15.13 27.58
CA LEU A 400 23.02 15.93 27.11
C LEU A 400 22.99 16.11 25.58
N ILE A 401 24.17 16.14 24.94
CA ILE A 401 24.31 16.33 23.49
C ILE A 401 24.58 15.02 22.75
N ALA A 402 24.75 13.91 23.47
CA ALA A 402 25.00 12.60 22.89
C ALA A 402 23.72 11.96 22.33
N THR A 403 23.89 10.99 21.43
CA THR A 403 22.75 10.21 20.92
C THR A 403 22.09 9.44 22.06
N ARG A 404 20.78 9.21 21.98
CA ARG A 404 20.09 8.34 22.95
C ARG A 404 20.34 6.85 22.72
N GLY A 405 21.16 6.51 21.73
CA GLY A 405 21.35 5.14 21.23
C GLY A 405 20.11 4.61 20.49
N PRO A 406 20.02 3.27 20.35
CA PRO A 406 18.90 2.60 19.70
C PRO A 406 17.56 2.90 20.36
N GLN A 407 16.53 3.09 19.54
CA GLN A 407 15.14 3.31 19.96
C GLN A 407 14.20 2.48 19.06
N TRP A 408 12.93 2.38 19.44
CA TRP A 408 11.92 1.80 18.56
C TRP A 408 11.58 2.78 17.45
N ILE A 409 11.90 2.44 16.21
CA ILE A 409 11.69 3.30 15.04
C ILE A 409 10.83 2.56 14.03
N CYS A 410 9.80 3.22 13.50
CA CYS A 410 9.00 2.68 12.41
C CYS A 410 9.81 2.70 11.11
N ASP A 411 10.04 1.54 10.48
CA ASP A 411 10.78 1.46 9.22
C ASP A 411 10.05 2.11 8.04
N ASN A 412 8.72 2.26 8.14
CA ASN A 412 7.93 2.89 7.08
C ASN A 412 7.96 4.43 7.12
N CYS A 413 7.90 5.04 8.31
CA CYS A 413 7.76 6.50 8.44
C CYS A 413 8.82 7.17 9.33
N GLN A 414 9.78 6.41 9.85
CA GLN A 414 10.87 6.86 10.73
C GLN A 414 10.41 7.45 12.07
N HIS A 415 9.11 7.38 12.41
CA HIS A 415 8.61 7.84 13.70
C HIS A 415 9.21 7.05 14.85
N ILE A 416 9.71 7.76 15.86
CA ILE A 416 10.32 7.20 17.07
C ILE A 416 9.23 6.92 18.11
N HIS A 417 9.24 5.72 18.64
CA HIS A 417 8.33 5.25 19.69
C HIS A 417 9.07 5.08 21.02
N PRO A 418 8.45 5.47 22.15
CA PRO A 418 9.04 5.25 23.48
C PRO A 418 8.97 3.78 23.92
N ALA A 419 8.00 3.02 23.39
CA ALA A 419 7.81 1.61 23.69
C ALA A 419 7.31 0.87 22.44
N TRP A 420 7.54 -0.45 22.40
CA TRP A 420 7.05 -1.26 21.30
C TRP A 420 5.50 -1.31 21.27
N VAL A 421 4.96 -1.12 20.07
CA VAL A 421 3.54 -1.24 19.73
C VAL A 421 3.37 -2.02 18.41
N PRO A 422 2.27 -2.77 18.23
CA PRO A 422 2.06 -3.58 17.02
C PRO A 422 1.75 -2.74 15.78
N VAL A 423 1.22 -1.53 15.96
CA VAL A 423 0.84 -0.58 14.91
C VAL A 423 1.50 0.76 15.20
N CYS A 424 2.18 1.33 14.19
CA CYS A 424 2.77 2.66 14.32
C CYS A 424 1.68 3.73 14.52
N VAL A 425 1.85 4.61 15.51
CA VAL A 425 0.87 5.64 15.87
C VAL A 425 0.83 6.80 14.87
N ASN A 426 1.86 6.94 14.03
CA ASN A 426 1.98 8.02 13.06
C ASN A 426 1.45 7.62 11.67
N CYS A 427 1.89 6.47 11.14
CA CYS A 427 1.52 6.02 9.79
C CYS A 427 0.57 4.83 9.74
N SER A 428 0.16 4.30 10.91
CA SER A 428 -0.66 3.09 11.03
C SER A 428 -0.08 1.83 10.36
N GLY A 429 1.25 1.76 10.20
CA GLY A 429 1.94 0.59 9.67
C GLY A 429 1.97 -0.56 10.69
N PHE A 430 1.48 -1.74 10.30
CA PHE A 430 1.47 -2.95 11.13
C PHE A 430 2.79 -3.73 11.06
N ASP A 431 3.34 -4.13 12.22
CA ASP A 431 4.63 -4.84 12.37
C ASP A 431 5.77 -4.11 11.63
N THR A 432 5.91 -2.81 11.90
CA THR A 432 6.91 -1.93 11.25
C THR A 432 7.98 -1.39 12.20
N LEU A 433 7.88 -1.66 13.50
CA LEU A 433 8.83 -1.14 14.48
C LEU A 433 10.08 -2.02 14.56
N ALA A 434 11.25 -1.39 14.47
CA ALA A 434 12.56 -1.99 14.63
C ALA A 434 13.36 -1.26 15.71
N TRP A 435 14.22 -1.98 16.43
CA TRP A 435 15.13 -1.40 17.44
C TRP A 435 16.43 -1.02 16.77
N ARG A 436 16.67 0.28 16.53
CA ARG A 436 17.87 0.79 15.86
C ARG A 436 18.14 2.23 16.20
N GLU A 437 19.34 2.70 15.88
CA GLU A 437 19.69 4.10 16.07
C GLU A 437 18.91 5.02 15.10
N PRO A 438 18.47 6.20 15.57
CA PRO A 438 17.85 7.18 14.70
C PRO A 438 18.87 7.74 13.69
N PRO A 439 18.44 8.12 12.49
CA PRO A 439 19.30 8.80 11.52
C PRO A 439 19.95 10.04 12.15
N LYS A 440 21.25 10.22 11.91
CA LYS A 440 22.00 11.39 12.41
C LYS A 440 21.34 12.68 11.89
N GLY A 441 20.79 13.49 12.79
CA GLY A 441 20.20 14.80 12.48
C GLY A 441 18.73 15.00 12.92
N GLU A 442 18.01 13.95 13.31
CA GLU A 442 16.57 14.07 13.68
C GLU A 442 16.31 14.32 15.17
N VAL A 443 17.34 14.31 16.03
CA VAL A 443 17.19 14.79 17.40
C VAL A 443 17.20 16.32 17.35
N ALA A 444 16.01 16.90 17.13
CA ALA A 444 15.77 18.31 17.43
C ALA A 444 16.03 18.51 18.93
N MET A 445 17.23 19.01 19.24
CA MET A 445 17.50 19.54 20.56
C MET A 445 16.45 20.64 20.83
N PRO A 446 15.86 20.72 22.02
CA PRO A 446 15.21 21.96 22.40
C PRO A 446 16.26 23.07 22.31
N ALA A 447 15.97 24.13 21.55
CA ALA A 447 16.80 25.31 21.41
C ALA A 447 16.94 26.01 22.78
N GLY A 448 17.83 25.48 23.62
CA GLY A 448 17.98 25.92 25.01
C GLY A 448 19.22 25.37 25.74
N VAL A 449 20.02 24.52 25.10
CA VAL A 449 21.29 24.03 25.68
C VAL A 449 22.51 24.79 25.15
N GLU A 450 22.33 25.71 24.18
CA GLU A 450 23.34 26.73 23.88
C GLU A 450 23.33 27.80 24.98
N MET A 451 23.90 27.47 26.14
CA MET A 451 24.24 28.47 27.14
C MET A 451 25.29 29.40 26.53
N LEU A 452 25.00 30.70 26.51
CA LEU A 452 25.97 31.72 26.10
C LEU A 452 27.29 31.52 26.89
N PRO A 453 28.47 31.65 26.24
CA PRO A 453 29.79 31.39 26.85
C PRO A 453 30.12 32.25 28.09
N LEU A 454 29.22 33.15 28.49
CA LEU A 454 29.39 34.10 29.58
C LEU A 454 29.10 33.50 30.97
N ILE A 455 28.54 32.29 31.06
CA ILE A 455 28.08 31.69 32.35
C ILE A 455 28.93 30.50 32.82
N VAL A 456 29.82 29.95 31.99
CA VAL A 456 30.73 28.87 32.42
C VAL A 456 31.95 29.47 33.12
N GLY A 457 31.91 29.48 34.45
CA GLY A 457 33.06 29.80 35.29
C GLY A 457 34.27 28.93 34.91
N LYS A 458 35.44 29.58 34.85
CA LYS A 458 36.74 29.01 34.45
C LYS A 458 36.92 27.57 34.96
N ILE A 459 36.91 26.62 34.02
CA ILE A 459 37.52 25.31 34.25
C ILE A 459 39.01 25.58 34.40
N GLU A 460 39.56 25.39 35.60
CA GLU A 460 41.01 25.41 35.78
C GLU A 460 41.59 24.20 35.06
N PRO A 461 42.58 24.37 34.16
CA PRO A 461 43.26 23.25 33.57
C PRO A 461 44.02 22.49 34.66
N SER A 462 43.86 21.18 34.69
CA SER A 462 44.65 20.29 35.53
C SER A 462 46.14 20.55 35.26
N LYS A 463 46.86 20.99 36.29
CA LYS A 463 48.32 21.01 36.29
C LYS A 463 48.83 19.58 36.31
N ASP A 464 48.94 18.99 35.12
CA ASP A 464 49.83 17.87 34.83
C ASP A 464 50.23 17.98 33.36
N THR A 465 51.10 18.94 33.08
CA THR A 465 52.02 18.86 31.95
C THR A 465 53.38 19.25 32.51
N THR A 466 54.21 18.23 32.68
CA THR A 466 55.62 18.34 33.02
C THR A 466 56.30 19.25 32.01
N ASP A 467 56.93 20.31 32.50
CA ASP A 467 57.81 21.17 31.72
C ASP A 467 58.89 20.32 31.04
N VAL A 468 58.83 20.22 29.71
CA VAL A 468 59.98 19.81 28.89
C VAL A 468 60.55 21.09 28.31
N GLU A 469 61.65 21.51 28.90
CA GLU A 469 62.54 22.57 28.44
C GLU A 469 62.93 22.32 26.96
N ILE A 470 62.51 23.21 26.07
CA ILE A 470 62.96 23.21 24.68
C ILE A 470 64.31 23.92 24.66
N LEU A 471 65.39 23.16 24.54
CA LEU A 471 66.72 23.70 24.22
C LEU A 471 66.71 24.25 22.79
N GLU A 472 67.09 25.52 22.65
CA GLU A 472 67.24 26.22 21.37
C GLU A 472 68.23 25.49 20.46
N ALA A 473 67.79 25.14 19.24
CA ALA A 473 68.65 24.57 18.22
C ALA A 473 69.34 25.69 17.42
N GLU A 474 70.67 25.66 17.46
CA GLU A 474 71.58 26.52 16.71
C GLU A 474 71.48 26.27 15.19
N VAL A 475 71.30 27.33 14.41
CA VAL A 475 71.17 27.28 12.94
C VAL A 475 72.56 27.19 12.32
N VAL A 476 72.92 26.04 11.75
CA VAL A 476 74.09 25.90 10.88
C VAL A 476 73.63 25.97 9.42
N ASN A 477 73.93 27.10 8.77
CA ASN A 477 73.93 27.21 7.31
C ASN A 477 74.99 26.29 6.73
N ASN A 478 74.63 25.46 5.75
CA ASN A 478 75.62 25.00 4.78
C ASN A 478 75.06 25.01 3.37
N GLU A 479 75.82 25.66 2.50
CA GLU A 479 75.53 25.94 1.10
C GLU A 479 75.58 24.67 0.25
N ILE A 480 74.76 24.71 -0.80
CA ILE A 480 74.60 23.71 -1.85
C ILE A 480 75.84 23.69 -2.74
N ALA A 481 76.44 22.51 -2.92
CA ALA A 481 77.31 22.23 -4.06
C ALA A 481 76.72 21.07 -4.88
N ILE A 482 76.24 21.42 -6.06
CA ILE A 482 75.77 20.51 -7.11
C ILE A 482 77.00 19.86 -7.75
N ALA A 483 77.05 18.53 -7.76
CA ALA A 483 77.94 17.77 -8.63
C ALA A 483 77.11 16.76 -9.42
N THR A 484 77.07 17.01 -10.73
CA THR A 484 76.62 16.11 -11.79
C THR A 484 77.44 14.82 -11.79
N ASP A 485 76.79 13.67 -12.02
CA ASP A 485 77.43 12.66 -12.85
C ASP A 485 76.40 11.84 -13.65
N ASN A 486 76.65 11.80 -14.96
CA ASN A 486 76.03 10.91 -15.93
C ASN A 486 76.71 9.55 -15.82
N ASN A 487 75.97 8.44 -15.87
CA ASN A 487 76.24 7.44 -16.90
C ASN A 487 75.19 6.33 -16.96
N ASP A 488 74.89 5.99 -18.21
CA ASP A 488 74.22 4.80 -18.69
C ASP A 488 74.93 3.50 -18.27
N GLU A 489 74.18 2.42 -18.05
CA GLU A 489 74.22 1.21 -18.90
C GLU A 489 73.44 0.02 -18.29
N LYS A 490 72.59 -0.56 -19.15
CA LYS A 490 71.97 -1.91 -19.17
C LYS A 490 70.73 -2.22 -18.34
#